data_AF-A0A4Q5RM14-F1
#
_entry.id   AF-A0A4Q5RM14-F1
#
_cell.length_a   1.000
_cell.length_b   1.000
_cell.length_c   1.000
_cell.angle_alpha   90.00
_cell.angle_beta   90.00
_cell.angle_gamma   90.00
#
_symmetry.space_group_name_H-M   'P 1'
#
loop_
_entity.id
_entity.type
_entity.pdbx_description
1 polymer ?
#
loop_
_entity_poly.entity_id
_entity_poly.type
_entity_poly.pdbx_seq_one_letter_code
_entity_poly.pdbx_strand_id
1 'polypeptide(L)'
;TSKPGTYFLAQQAPAVIMSYAEVLFDRAEAAARGFTTENAATLYTQAIQASLKQYGIADADAAAYTALPAVQYDATNFKKSIGNQKWIALFGQGLEAFAEWRRLDYPQLQPAVAGALNGKMPVRFIYPGTEQSLNGSNYTAAVARQGADALTTKLWFDVN
;
A
#
# COMPACT_ATOMS: atom_id res chain seq x y z
N THR A 1 13.61 -18.54 -9.53
CA THR A 1 13.75 -17.17 -9.00
C THR A 1 12.71 -16.29 -9.66
N SER A 2 11.81 -15.69 -8.88
CA SER A 2 10.83 -14.73 -9.39
C SER A 2 11.58 -13.48 -9.87
N LYS A 3 11.51 -13.17 -11.16
CA LYS A 3 12.10 -11.95 -11.74
C LYS A 3 10.98 -10.93 -12.00
N PRO A 4 11.21 -9.63 -11.80
CA PRO A 4 10.26 -8.60 -12.24
C PRO A 4 9.97 -8.75 -13.74
N GLY A 5 8.73 -8.48 -14.14
CA GLY A 5 8.32 -8.49 -15.54
C GLY A 5 9.08 -7.43 -16.36
N THR A 6 9.21 -7.65 -17.67
CA THR A 6 9.96 -6.77 -18.58
C THR A 6 9.45 -5.33 -18.60
N TYR A 7 8.15 -5.11 -18.34
CA TYR A 7 7.55 -3.79 -18.22
C TYR A 7 8.31 -2.88 -17.23
N PHE A 8 8.60 -3.39 -16.04
CA PHE A 8 9.24 -2.61 -14.96
C PHE A 8 10.75 -2.42 -15.15
N LEU A 9 11.33 -3.14 -16.11
CA LEU A 9 12.76 -3.08 -16.42
C LEU A 9 13.04 -2.28 -17.69
N ALA A 10 12.01 -1.82 -18.40
CA ALA A 10 12.16 -1.04 -19.61
C ALA A 10 12.81 0.33 -19.29
N GLN A 11 13.71 0.78 -20.15
CA GLN A 11 14.37 2.08 -19.99
C GLN A 11 13.37 3.25 -19.95
N GLN A 12 12.24 3.09 -20.63
CA GLN A 12 11.15 4.07 -20.70
C GLN A 12 9.98 3.73 -19.76
N ALA A 13 10.18 2.82 -18.80
CA ALA A 13 9.15 2.52 -17.81
C ALA A 13 8.76 3.79 -17.05
N PRO A 14 7.46 4.12 -16.95
CA PRO A 14 7.03 5.36 -16.33
C PRO A 14 7.24 5.32 -14.81
N ALA A 15 7.67 6.44 -14.24
CA ALA A 15 7.59 6.69 -12.80
C ALA A 15 6.17 7.16 -12.46
N VAL A 16 5.30 6.22 -12.10
CA VAL A 16 3.91 6.52 -11.74
C VAL A 16 3.88 7.17 -10.36
N ILE A 17 3.34 8.40 -10.28
CA ILE A 17 3.14 9.11 -9.00
C ILE A 17 1.77 8.79 -8.41
N MET A 18 0.72 8.84 -9.25
CA MET A 18 -0.64 8.44 -8.88
C MET A 18 -1.32 7.82 -10.10
N SER A 19 -2.03 6.71 -9.91
CA SER A 19 -2.73 6.01 -10.99
C SER A 19 -4.25 6.19 -10.92
N TYR A 20 -4.94 5.98 -12.03
CA TYR A 20 -6.41 5.96 -12.01
C TYR A 20 -6.97 4.82 -11.14
N ALA A 21 -6.29 3.66 -11.13
CA ALA A 21 -6.66 2.54 -10.26
C ALA A 21 -6.60 2.93 -8.78
N GLU A 22 -5.56 3.66 -8.37
CA GLU A 22 -5.40 4.17 -7.00
C GLU A 22 -6.54 5.11 -6.61
N VAL A 23 -6.90 6.08 -7.46
CA VAL A 23 -8.04 6.97 -7.25
C VAL A 23 -9.35 6.18 -7.06
N LEU A 24 -9.55 5.13 -7.85
CA LEU A 24 -10.73 4.28 -7.72
C LEU A 24 -10.73 3.46 -6.43
N PHE A 25 -9.57 2.96 -5.97
CA PHE A 25 -9.45 2.31 -4.67
C PHE A 25 -9.74 3.29 -3.53
N ASP A 26 -9.25 4.54 -3.61
CA ASP A 26 -9.50 5.58 -2.62
C ASP A 26 -10.99 5.94 -2.55
N ARG A 27 -11.66 6.04 -3.70
CA ARG A 27 -13.12 6.23 -3.76
C ARG A 27 -13.87 5.01 -3.22
N ALA A 28 -13.43 3.79 -3.54
CA ALA A 28 -14.04 2.57 -3.02
C ALA A 28 -13.96 2.53 -1.49
N GLU A 29 -12.83 2.96 -0.93
CA GLU A 29 -12.66 3.06 0.51
C GLU A 29 -13.49 4.19 1.12
N ALA A 30 -13.51 5.37 0.50
CA ALA A 30 -14.33 6.49 0.96
C ALA A 30 -15.82 6.09 1.02
N ALA A 31 -16.31 5.37 -0.01
CA ALA A 31 -17.65 4.79 -0.02
C ALA A 31 -17.85 3.75 1.08
N ALA A 32 -16.88 2.84 1.29
CA ALA A 32 -16.94 1.82 2.35
C ALA A 32 -16.95 2.42 3.77
N ARG A 33 -16.33 3.59 3.94
CA ARG A 33 -16.34 4.38 5.18
C ARG A 33 -17.59 5.27 5.34
N GLY A 34 -18.45 5.33 4.33
CA GLY A 34 -19.66 6.16 4.34
C GLY A 34 -19.38 7.65 4.12
N PHE A 35 -18.22 8.02 3.56
CA PHE A 35 -17.91 9.42 3.22
C PHE A 35 -18.61 9.87 1.93
N THR A 36 -18.98 8.92 1.07
CA THR A 36 -19.74 9.16 -0.16
C THR A 36 -20.88 8.16 -0.29
N THR A 37 -21.84 8.44 -1.19
CA THR A 37 -22.97 7.56 -1.49
C THR A 37 -22.70 6.61 -2.66
N GLU A 38 -21.42 6.47 -3.05
CA GLU A 38 -21.03 5.64 -4.19
C GLU A 38 -21.06 4.15 -3.83
N ASN A 39 -21.05 3.27 -4.84
CA ASN A 39 -20.99 1.83 -4.61
C ASN A 39 -19.53 1.36 -4.49
N ALA A 40 -19.10 1.01 -3.28
CA ALA A 40 -17.73 0.56 -2.99
C ALA A 40 -17.33 -0.69 -3.80
N ALA A 41 -18.24 -1.67 -3.95
CA ALA A 41 -17.96 -2.89 -4.70
C ALA A 41 -17.76 -2.63 -6.20
N THR A 42 -18.57 -1.73 -6.78
CA THR A 42 -18.42 -1.30 -8.17
C THR A 42 -17.08 -0.57 -8.38
N LEU A 43 -16.74 0.38 -7.52
CA LEU A 43 -15.48 1.12 -7.59
C LEU A 43 -14.27 0.21 -7.43
N TYR A 44 -14.33 -0.74 -6.50
CA TYR A 44 -13.31 -1.76 -6.29
C TYR A 44 -13.06 -2.59 -7.55
N THR A 45 -14.12 -3.10 -8.19
CA THR A 45 -14.00 -3.87 -9.43
C THR A 45 -13.42 -3.02 -10.57
N GLN A 46 -13.86 -1.76 -10.69
CA GLN A 46 -13.31 -0.82 -11.66
C GLN A 46 -11.82 -0.54 -11.40
N ALA A 47 -11.39 -0.45 -10.15
CA ALA A 47 -10.00 -0.21 -9.77
C ALA A 47 -9.09 -1.36 -10.22
N ILE A 48 -9.53 -2.61 -10.01
CA ILE A 48 -8.81 -3.79 -10.48
C ILE A 48 -8.71 -3.80 -12.01
N GLN A 49 -9.83 -3.58 -12.70
CA GLN A 49 -9.84 -3.54 -14.17
C GLN A 49 -8.94 -2.44 -14.72
N ALA A 50 -8.96 -1.24 -14.12
CA ALA A 50 -8.08 -0.14 -14.48
C ALA A 50 -6.60 -0.50 -14.27
N SER A 51 -6.26 -1.14 -13.16
CA SER A 51 -4.91 -1.62 -12.87
C SER A 51 -4.44 -2.63 -13.91
N LEU A 52 -5.24 -3.66 -14.21
CA LEU A 52 -4.86 -4.69 -15.17
C LEU A 52 -4.72 -4.12 -16.59
N LYS A 53 -5.62 -3.21 -16.97
CA LYS A 53 -5.60 -2.52 -18.26
C LYS A 53 -4.35 -1.64 -18.43
N GLN A 54 -3.86 -1.01 -17.37
CA GLN A 54 -2.61 -0.24 -17.39
C GLN A 54 -1.41 -1.09 -17.85
N TYR A 55 -1.43 -2.40 -17.59
CA TYR A 55 -0.40 -3.35 -17.99
C TYR A 55 -0.76 -4.16 -19.25
N GLY A 56 -1.77 -3.73 -20.01
CA GLY A 56 -2.14 -4.33 -21.30
C GLY A 56 -2.88 -5.66 -21.20
N ILE A 57 -3.41 -6.01 -20.03
CA ILE A 57 -4.24 -7.20 -19.85
C ILE A 57 -5.61 -6.96 -20.51
N ALA A 58 -6.11 -7.94 -21.26
CA ALA A 58 -7.36 -7.80 -22.00
C ALA A 58 -8.56 -7.70 -21.06
N ASP A 59 -9.60 -6.96 -21.48
CA ASP A 59 -10.80 -6.74 -20.66
C ASP A 59 -11.49 -8.07 -20.26
N ALA A 60 -11.44 -9.09 -21.13
CA ALA A 60 -11.97 -10.43 -20.84
C ALA A 60 -11.20 -11.14 -19.71
N ASP A 61 -9.88 -11.05 -19.70
CA ASP A 61 -9.03 -11.63 -18.65
C ASP A 61 -9.19 -10.88 -17.33
N ALA A 62 -9.31 -9.55 -17.39
CA ALA A 62 -9.60 -8.72 -16.24
C ALA A 62 -10.96 -9.07 -15.62
N ALA A 63 -12.00 -9.26 -16.46
CA ALA A 63 -13.31 -9.72 -16.01
C ALA A 63 -13.23 -11.10 -15.34
N ALA A 64 -12.54 -12.06 -15.97
CA ALA A 64 -12.33 -13.39 -15.41
C ALA A 64 -11.59 -13.35 -14.07
N TYR A 65 -10.56 -12.51 -13.94
CA TYR A 65 -9.83 -12.32 -12.69
C TYR A 65 -10.72 -11.74 -11.58
N THR A 66 -11.51 -10.70 -11.88
CA THR A 66 -12.43 -10.12 -10.90
C THR A 66 -13.54 -11.08 -10.46
N ALA A 67 -13.87 -12.10 -11.27
CA ALA A 67 -14.85 -13.12 -10.93
C ALA A 67 -14.33 -14.19 -9.95
N LEU A 68 -13.01 -14.26 -9.71
CA LEU A 68 -12.43 -15.25 -8.78
C LEU A 68 -12.95 -15.03 -7.35
N PRO A 69 -13.36 -16.08 -6.61
CA PRO A 69 -13.87 -15.95 -5.25
C PRO A 69 -12.91 -15.22 -4.29
N ALA A 70 -11.60 -15.40 -4.46
CA ALA A 70 -10.58 -14.74 -3.65
C ALA A 70 -10.41 -13.23 -3.97
N VAL A 71 -10.94 -12.77 -5.10
CA VAL A 71 -10.84 -11.38 -5.58
C VAL A 71 -12.14 -10.62 -5.34
N GLN A 72 -13.25 -11.30 -5.01
CA GLN A 72 -14.53 -10.64 -4.75
C GLN A 72 -14.44 -9.64 -3.59
N TYR A 73 -15.23 -8.57 -3.70
CA TYR A 73 -15.32 -7.54 -2.67
C TYR A 73 -16.07 -8.07 -1.44
N ASP A 74 -15.44 -8.01 -0.28
CA ASP A 74 -16.04 -8.35 1.01
C ASP A 74 -16.34 -7.07 1.79
N ALA A 75 -17.61 -6.69 1.83
CA ALA A 75 -18.05 -5.49 2.56
C ALA A 75 -17.83 -5.61 4.08
N THR A 76 -17.77 -6.82 4.63
CA THR A 76 -17.53 -7.05 6.06
C THR A 76 -16.06 -6.79 6.44
N ASN A 77 -15.17 -6.89 5.45
CA ASN A 77 -13.75 -6.59 5.60
C ASN A 77 -13.21 -5.88 4.35
N PHE A 78 -13.74 -4.68 4.09
CA PHE A 78 -13.34 -3.89 2.91
C PHE A 78 -11.83 -3.57 2.91
N LYS A 79 -11.21 -3.41 4.10
CA LYS A 79 -9.76 -3.17 4.23
C LYS A 79 -8.96 -4.31 3.61
N LYS A 80 -9.37 -5.56 3.82
CA LYS A 80 -8.75 -6.74 3.21
C LYS A 80 -8.88 -6.76 1.70
N SER A 81 -10.10 -6.55 1.19
CA SER A 81 -10.34 -6.55 -0.26
C SER A 81 -9.52 -5.45 -0.94
N ILE A 82 -9.70 -4.20 -0.50
CA ILE A 82 -9.03 -3.03 -1.08
C ILE A 82 -7.51 -3.14 -0.88
N GLY A 83 -7.02 -3.43 0.33
CA GLY A 83 -5.59 -3.47 0.63
C GLY A 83 -4.84 -4.52 -0.17
N ASN A 84 -5.39 -5.73 -0.33
CA ASN A 84 -4.74 -6.77 -1.13
C ASN A 84 -4.63 -6.39 -2.61
N GLN A 85 -5.70 -5.82 -3.19
CA GLN A 85 -5.69 -5.45 -4.62
C GLN A 85 -4.91 -4.16 -4.89
N LYS A 86 -4.99 -3.18 -3.97
CA LYS A 86 -4.19 -1.95 -4.02
C LYS A 86 -2.70 -2.27 -3.89
N TRP A 87 -2.31 -3.22 -3.05
CA TRP A 87 -0.93 -3.71 -2.97
C TRP A 87 -0.40 -4.24 -4.31
N ILE A 88 -1.22 -5.00 -5.04
CA ILE A 88 -0.86 -5.49 -6.39
C ILE A 88 -0.75 -4.32 -7.37
N ALA A 89 -1.72 -3.42 -7.37
CA ALA A 89 -1.77 -2.27 -8.27
C ALA A 89 -0.60 -1.28 -8.06
N LEU A 90 -0.08 -1.18 -6.84
CA LEU A 90 1.02 -0.30 -6.46
C LEU A 90 2.41 -0.96 -6.58
N PHE A 91 2.55 -2.10 -7.28
CA PHE A 91 3.85 -2.77 -7.43
C PHE A 91 4.97 -1.84 -7.95
N GLY A 92 4.63 -0.91 -8.85
CA GLY A 92 5.57 0.11 -9.37
C GLY A 92 5.78 1.33 -8.46
N GLN A 93 4.96 1.50 -7.42
CA GLN A 93 4.91 2.68 -6.54
C GLN A 93 5.25 2.30 -5.09
N GLY A 94 6.45 1.79 -4.86
CA GLY A 94 6.81 1.13 -3.59
C GLY A 94 6.66 1.98 -2.31
N LEU A 95 6.87 3.30 -2.38
CA LEU A 95 6.65 4.18 -1.21
C LEU A 95 5.17 4.29 -0.85
N GLU A 96 4.31 4.41 -1.85
CA GLU A 96 2.85 4.44 -1.68
C GLU A 96 2.34 3.07 -1.21
N ALA A 97 2.83 1.97 -1.82
CA ALA A 97 2.52 0.61 -1.37
C ALA A 97 2.88 0.41 0.11
N PHE A 98 4.04 0.92 0.55
CA PHE A 98 4.46 0.84 1.94
C PHE A 98 3.58 1.68 2.87
N ALA A 99 3.14 2.87 2.46
CA ALA A 99 2.21 3.70 3.22
C ALA A 99 0.83 3.03 3.36
N GLU A 100 0.25 2.56 2.25
CA GLU A 100 -1.06 1.93 2.23
C GLU A 100 -1.10 0.61 2.97
N TRP A 101 -0.03 -0.19 2.89
CA TRP A 101 0.09 -1.42 3.66
C TRP A 101 0.00 -1.16 5.18
N ARG A 102 0.71 -0.14 5.68
CA ARG A 102 0.64 0.26 7.11
C ARG A 102 -0.72 0.82 7.50
N ARG A 103 -1.39 1.54 6.59
CA ARG A 103 -2.69 2.18 6.88
C ARG A 103 -3.85 1.18 6.87
N LEU A 104 -3.82 0.19 5.98
CA LEU A 104 -4.87 -0.82 5.80
C LEU A 104 -4.61 -2.13 6.54
N ASP A 105 -3.38 -2.42 6.94
CA ASP A 105 -2.90 -3.71 7.48
C ASP A 105 -3.08 -4.90 6.54
N TYR A 106 -3.22 -4.63 5.24
CA TYR A 106 -3.35 -5.67 4.22
C TYR A 106 -2.39 -5.40 3.06
N PRO A 107 -1.76 -6.44 2.50
CA PRO A 107 -1.83 -7.85 2.90
C PRO A 107 -1.21 -8.15 4.28
N GLN A 108 -1.63 -9.26 4.89
CA GLN A 108 -1.09 -9.76 6.16
C GLN A 108 0.28 -10.42 5.93
N LEU A 109 1.31 -9.58 5.80
CA LEU A 109 2.67 -10.01 5.56
C LEU A 109 3.30 -10.63 6.81
N GLN A 110 4.14 -11.63 6.60
CA GLN A 110 4.91 -12.27 7.67
C GLN A 110 6.32 -11.69 7.72
N PRO A 111 6.85 -11.41 8.93
CA PRO A 111 8.24 -11.01 9.10
C PRO A 111 9.21 -12.05 8.51
N ALA A 112 10.38 -11.58 8.07
CA ALA A 112 11.43 -12.47 7.61
C ALA A 112 11.88 -13.43 8.73
N VAL A 113 12.05 -14.71 8.40
CA VAL A 113 12.46 -15.77 9.35
C VAL A 113 13.76 -15.42 10.07
N ALA A 114 14.72 -14.82 9.35
CA ALA A 114 16.00 -14.36 9.88
C ALA A 114 16.06 -12.83 10.06
N GLY A 115 14.93 -12.20 10.39
CA GLY A 115 14.85 -10.75 10.59
C GLY A 115 15.53 -10.28 11.89
N ALA A 116 16.21 -9.13 11.83
CA ALA A 116 16.90 -8.54 12.98
C ALA A 116 15.97 -7.80 13.99
N LEU A 117 14.66 -7.76 13.72
CA LEU A 117 13.69 -6.98 14.49
C LEU A 117 12.78 -7.85 15.38
N ASN A 118 13.28 -8.99 15.85
CA ASN A 118 12.58 -9.89 16.77
C ASN A 118 11.15 -10.26 16.30
N GLY A 119 11.03 -10.67 15.05
CA GLY A 119 9.73 -11.02 14.46
C GLY A 119 8.82 -9.82 14.17
N LYS A 120 9.39 -8.62 14.00
CA LYS A 120 8.66 -7.42 13.55
C LYS A 120 9.14 -6.97 12.17
N MET A 121 8.31 -6.19 11.48
CA MET A 121 8.70 -5.50 10.25
C MET A 121 8.90 -4.00 10.53
N PRO A 122 9.78 -3.32 9.76
CA PRO A 122 9.89 -1.86 9.82
C PRO A 122 8.57 -1.19 9.41
N VAL A 123 8.16 -0.17 10.15
CA VAL A 123 6.98 0.68 9.85
C VAL A 123 7.37 2.14 9.61
N ARG A 124 8.65 2.47 9.70
CA ARG A 124 9.23 3.79 9.38
C ARG A 124 10.72 3.67 9.09
N PHE A 125 11.32 4.77 8.65
CA PHE A 125 12.76 4.98 8.71
C PHE A 125 13.13 5.74 10.00
N ILE A 126 14.36 5.52 10.47
CA ILE A 126 14.94 6.31 11.57
C ILE A 126 15.44 7.66 11.05
N TYR A 127 15.58 8.64 11.93
CA TYR A 127 16.23 9.89 11.56
C TYR A 127 17.71 9.65 11.24
N PRO A 128 18.28 10.35 10.23
CA PRO A 128 19.68 10.17 9.88
C PRO A 128 20.59 10.65 11.02
N GLY A 129 21.76 10.03 11.17
CA GLY A 129 22.70 10.37 12.24
C GLY A 129 23.18 11.83 12.22
N THR A 130 23.16 12.47 11.04
CA THR A 130 23.47 13.90 10.89
C THR A 130 22.46 14.81 11.58
N GLU A 131 21.17 14.45 11.61
CA GLU A 131 20.17 15.23 12.37
C GLU A 131 20.41 15.12 13.87
N GLN A 132 20.89 13.97 14.34
CA GLN A 132 21.21 13.76 15.75
C GLN A 132 22.40 14.62 16.18
N SER A 133 23.42 14.79 15.32
CA SER A 133 24.63 15.56 15.64
C SER A 133 24.50 17.06 15.36
N LEU A 134 23.83 17.45 14.28
CA LEU A 134 23.75 18.85 13.84
C LEU A 134 22.49 19.57 14.32
N ASN A 135 21.45 18.84 14.70
CA ASN A 135 20.12 19.39 15.03
C ASN A 135 19.52 18.76 16.31
N GLY A 136 20.38 18.44 17.28
CA GLY A 136 20.04 17.61 18.44
C GLY A 136 18.85 18.09 19.30
N SER A 137 18.63 19.40 19.41
CA SER A 137 17.48 19.96 20.15
C SER A 137 16.15 19.58 19.49
N ASN A 138 16.04 19.78 18.18
CA ASN A 138 14.83 19.44 17.43
C ASN A 138 14.65 17.93 17.31
N TYR A 139 15.73 17.17 17.14
CA TYR A 139 15.71 15.71 17.19
C TYR A 139 15.11 15.21 18.50
N THR A 140 15.62 15.68 19.65
CA THR A 140 15.13 15.27 20.97
C THR A 140 13.66 15.64 21.17
N ALA A 141 13.25 16.83 20.70
CA ALA A 141 11.85 17.24 20.75
C ALA A 141 10.93 16.37 19.86
N ALA A 142 11.41 15.90 18.71
CA ALA A 142 10.65 14.99 17.85
C ALA A 142 10.50 13.61 18.50
N VAL A 143 11.60 13.04 19.03
CA VAL A 143 11.60 11.76 19.76
C VAL A 143 10.65 11.81 20.96
N ALA A 144 10.61 12.92 21.70
CA ALA A 144 9.70 13.08 22.82
C ALA A 144 8.21 13.03 22.42
N ARG A 145 7.85 13.47 21.20
CA ARG A 145 6.46 13.46 20.70
C ARG A 145 6.06 12.15 20.05
N GLN A 146 6.97 11.55 19.28
CA GLN A 146 6.67 10.34 18.48
C GLN A 146 6.89 9.04 19.27
N GLY A 147 7.71 9.06 20.33
CA GLY A 147 8.31 7.88 20.95
C GLY A 147 9.74 7.60 20.45
N ALA A 148 10.29 6.45 20.84
CA ALA A 148 11.67 6.07 20.50
C ALA A 148 11.91 6.13 18.98
N ASP A 149 13.10 6.59 18.55
CA ASP A 149 13.50 6.55 17.14
C ASP A 149 13.91 5.14 16.72
N ALA A 150 12.92 4.28 16.53
CA ALA A 150 13.07 2.89 16.15
C ALA A 150 12.28 2.59 14.87
N LEU A 151 12.77 1.64 14.07
CA LEU A 151 12.06 1.17 12.86
C LEU A 151 10.66 0.61 13.17
N THR A 152 10.39 0.26 14.42
CA THR A 152 9.12 -0.33 14.89
C THR A 152 8.17 0.69 15.53
N THR A 153 8.56 1.96 15.64
CA THR A 153 7.69 3.02 16.17
C THR A 153 6.71 3.45 15.08
N LYS A 154 5.41 3.29 15.33
CA LYS A 154 4.36 3.64 14.36
C LYS A 154 4.33 5.15 14.08
N LEU A 155 3.93 5.50 12.87
CA LEU A 155 3.68 6.89 12.48
C LEU A 155 2.29 7.33 12.96
N TRP A 156 2.03 8.65 12.98
CA TRP A 156 0.78 9.20 13.53
C TRP A 156 -0.48 8.71 12.80
N PHE A 157 -0.36 8.34 11.51
CA PHE A 157 -1.48 7.84 10.70
C PHE A 157 -1.65 6.31 10.79
N ASP A 158 -0.67 5.61 11.33
CA ASP A 158 -0.64 4.16 11.49
C ASP A 158 -1.26 3.82 12.86
N VAL A 159 -2.59 3.86 12.90
CA VAL A 159 -3.40 3.77 14.13
C VAL A 159 -3.95 2.37 14.42
N ASN A 160 -3.90 1.46 13.45
CA ASN A 160 -4.46 0.12 13.57
C ASN A 160 -3.47 -0.84 14.24
#